data_AF-A0A093RAN9-F1
#
_entry.id   AF-A0A093RAN9-F1
#
_cell.length_a   1.000
_cell.length_b   1.000
_cell.length_c   1.000
_cell.angle_alpha   90.00
_cell.angle_beta   90.00
_cell.angle_gamma   90.00
#
_symmetry.space_group_name_H-M   'P 1'
#
loop_
_entity.id
_entity.type
_entity.pdbx_description
1 polymer ?
#
loop_
_entity_poly.entity_id
_entity_poly.type
_entity_poly.pdbx_seq_one_letter_code
_entity_poly.pdbx_strand_id
1 'polypeptide(L)'
;VQLIHYNHELYTNVTEAAKSPNGLVVVSIFMKVSESSNPFLNRMLNRDTITRITYKNDAYLLQGLNIEELYPETSSFITYDGSMTIPPCYETASWIIMNKPVYITRMQMHSLRLLSQNQPSQIFLSMSDNFRPVQPLNNRCIRTNINFSLQGKDCPNNRAQKLQYRVNEWLLK
;
A
#
# COMPACT_ATOMS: atom_id res chain seq x y z
N VAL A 1 3.58 0.26 -2.37
CA VAL A 1 2.55 -0.41 -3.20
C VAL A 1 1.29 -0.54 -2.40
N GLN A 2 0.14 -0.29 -3.02
CA GLN A 2 -1.18 -0.57 -2.45
C GLN A 2 -1.90 -1.54 -3.39
N LEU A 3 -2.28 -2.72 -2.89
CA LEU A 3 -3.11 -3.70 -3.58
C LEU A 3 -4.54 -3.56 -3.06
N ILE A 4 -5.46 -3.15 -3.93
CA ILE A 4 -6.85 -2.84 -3.57
C ILE A 4 -7.72 -4.03 -3.94
N HIS A 5 -8.40 -4.58 -2.95
CA HIS A 5 -9.36 -5.68 -3.09
C HIS A 5 -10.74 -5.20 -2.67
N TYR A 6 -11.79 -5.82 -3.21
CA TYR A 6 -13.16 -5.56 -2.81
C TYR A 6 -13.84 -6.85 -2.37
N ASN A 7 -14.81 -6.72 -1.47
CA ASN A 7 -15.60 -7.85 -0.99
C ASN A 7 -16.67 -8.24 -2.02
N HIS A 8 -16.35 -9.24 -2.85
CA HIS A 8 -17.25 -9.75 -3.88
C HIS A 8 -18.44 -10.57 -3.35
N GLU A 9 -18.40 -11.02 -2.09
CA GLU A 9 -19.52 -11.75 -1.48
C GLU A 9 -20.64 -10.79 -1.09
N LEU A 10 -20.29 -9.55 -0.72
CA LEU A 10 -21.25 -8.52 -0.32
C LEU A 10 -21.65 -7.59 -1.46
N TYR A 11 -20.77 -7.38 -2.45
CA TYR A 11 -20.96 -6.35 -3.47
C TYR A 11 -20.64 -6.86 -4.87
N THR A 12 -21.42 -6.39 -5.85
CA THR A 12 -21.29 -6.83 -7.25
C THR A 12 -20.09 -6.22 -7.97
N ASN A 13 -19.64 -5.04 -7.52
CA ASN A 13 -18.57 -4.30 -8.16
C ASN A 13 -17.80 -3.43 -7.16
N VAL A 14 -16.58 -3.03 -7.57
CA VAL A 14 -15.67 -2.20 -6.75
C VAL A 14 -16.28 -0.84 -6.43
N THR A 15 -17.07 -0.25 -7.34
CA THR A 15 -17.62 1.11 -7.17
C THR A 15 -18.66 1.17 -6.04
N GLU A 16 -19.49 0.13 -5.93
CA GLU A 16 -20.46 -0.06 -4.87
C GLU A 16 -19.76 -0.40 -3.55
N ALA A 17 -18.81 -1.34 -3.60
CA ALA A 17 -18.02 -1.76 -2.44
C ALA A 17 -17.25 -0.57 -1.84
N ALA A 18 -16.64 0.28 -2.66
CA ALA A 18 -15.88 1.44 -2.21
C ALA A 18 -16.70 2.44 -1.37
N LYS A 19 -18.03 2.44 -1.50
CA LYS A 19 -18.94 3.34 -0.78
C LYS A 19 -19.55 2.68 0.45
N SER A 20 -19.34 1.39 0.63
CA SER A 20 -20.13 0.57 1.55
C SER A 20 -19.26 -0.04 2.66
N PRO A 21 -19.81 -0.29 3.86
CA PRO A 21 -19.06 -0.89 4.97
C PRO A 21 -18.47 -2.26 4.58
N ASN A 22 -17.28 -2.58 5.08
CA ASN A 22 -16.57 -3.83 4.77
C ASN A 22 -16.37 -4.08 3.26
N GLY A 23 -16.35 -3.00 2.47
CA GLY A 23 -16.29 -3.10 1.03
C GLY A 23 -14.89 -3.27 0.48
N LEU A 24 -13.87 -2.64 1.08
CA LEU A 24 -12.50 -2.68 0.58
C LEU A 24 -11.50 -3.22 1.60
N VAL A 25 -10.53 -3.98 1.09
CA VAL A 25 -9.32 -4.36 1.82
C VAL A 25 -8.11 -3.89 1.04
N VAL A 26 -7.24 -3.11 1.68
CA VAL A 26 -6.04 -2.55 1.05
C VAL A 26 -4.80 -3.14 1.70
N VAL A 27 -4.05 -3.94 0.94
CA VAL A 27 -2.74 -4.45 1.36
C VAL A 27 -1.67 -3.44 0.94
N SER A 28 -0.97 -2.86 1.91
CA SER A 28 0.07 -1.87 1.71
C SER A 28 1.44 -2.45 2.03
N ILE A 29 2.35 -2.31 1.08
CA ILE A 29 3.73 -2.77 1.18
C ILE A 29 4.65 -1.57 0.97
N PHE A 30 5.50 -1.29 1.95
CA PHE A 30 6.51 -0.23 1.82
C PHE A 30 7.58 -0.63 0.82
N MET A 31 8.14 0.35 0.12
CA MET A 31 9.33 0.16 -0.71
C MET A 31 10.54 0.79 -0.02
N LYS A 32 11.68 0.09 -0.05
CA LYS A 32 12.96 0.61 0.43
C LYS A 32 13.98 0.56 -0.70
N VAL A 33 14.73 1.65 -0.88
CA VAL A 33 15.80 1.70 -1.88
C VAL A 33 16.93 0.74 -1.49
N SER A 34 17.37 -0.08 -2.43
CA SER A 34 18.46 -1.05 -2.29
C SER A 34 19.28 -1.13 -3.60
N GLU A 35 20.35 -1.92 -3.58
CA GLU A 35 21.14 -2.24 -4.78
C GLU A 35 20.41 -3.20 -5.72
N SER A 36 19.62 -4.12 -5.15
CA SER A 36 18.81 -5.09 -5.86
C SER A 36 17.31 -4.84 -5.68
N SER A 37 16.51 -5.33 -6.62
CA SER A 37 15.05 -5.25 -6.61
C SER A 37 14.45 -6.64 -6.82
N ASN A 38 13.22 -6.84 -6.36
CA ASN A 38 12.49 -8.09 -6.55
C ASN A 38 12.14 -8.31 -8.04
N PRO A 39 11.94 -9.57 -8.48
CA PRO A 39 11.72 -9.88 -9.88
C PRO A 39 10.41 -9.28 -10.44
N PHE A 40 9.37 -9.14 -9.62
CA PHE A 40 8.12 -8.47 -10.01
C PHE A 40 8.37 -7.01 -10.45
N LEU A 41 9.06 -6.22 -9.62
CA LEU A 41 9.40 -4.83 -9.95
C LEU A 41 10.40 -4.74 -11.11
N ASN A 42 11.30 -5.71 -11.28
CA ASN A 42 12.22 -5.73 -12.43
C ASN A 42 11.48 -5.88 -13.75
N ARG A 43 10.42 -6.71 -13.79
CA ARG A 43 9.57 -6.86 -14.97
C ARG A 43 8.65 -5.66 -15.18
N MET A 44 8.03 -5.17 -14.10
CA MET A 44 7.08 -4.05 -14.16
C MET A 44 7.75 -2.72 -14.51
N LEU A 45 8.94 -2.44 -13.96
CA LEU A 45 9.65 -1.16 -14.10
C LEU A 45 10.83 -1.25 -15.07
N ASN A 46 10.76 -2.15 -16.05
CA ASN A 46 11.77 -2.21 -17.10
C ASN A 46 11.70 -0.97 -18.01
N ARG A 47 12.79 -0.73 -18.76
CA ARG A 47 12.89 0.45 -19.63
C ARG A 47 11.75 0.53 -20.65
N ASP A 48 11.43 -0.60 -21.28
CA ASP A 48 10.41 -0.65 -22.34
C ASP A 48 9.00 -0.32 -21.83
N THR A 49 8.70 -0.68 -20.58
CA THR A 49 7.43 -0.35 -19.95
C THR A 49 7.38 1.14 -19.66
N ILE A 50 8.37 1.67 -18.93
CA ILE A 50 8.40 3.06 -18.50
C ILE A 50 8.31 4.05 -19.68
N THR A 51 9.03 3.78 -20.77
CA THR A 51 9.01 4.65 -21.96
C THR A 51 7.67 4.63 -22.69
N ARG A 52 6.87 3.57 -22.53
CA ARG A 52 5.53 3.43 -23.13
C ARG A 52 4.40 3.95 -22.25
N ILE A 53 4.66 4.22 -20.96
CA ILE A 53 3.68 4.74 -20.00
C ILE A 53 4.03 6.14 -19.47
N THR A 54 4.81 6.92 -20.23
CA THR A 54 5.39 8.16 -19.75
C THR A 54 4.35 9.26 -19.51
N TYR A 55 3.28 9.30 -20.30
CA TYR A 55 2.27 10.35 -20.24
C TYR A 55 0.93 9.86 -19.72
N LYS A 56 0.07 10.80 -19.32
CA LYS A 56 -1.29 10.50 -18.86
C LYS A 56 -2.08 9.74 -19.93
N ASN A 57 -2.78 8.70 -19.49
CA ASN A 57 -3.61 7.79 -20.30
C ASN A 57 -2.81 6.84 -21.21
N ASP A 58 -1.48 6.86 -21.17
CA ASP A 58 -0.70 5.80 -21.79
C ASP A 58 -0.97 4.46 -21.11
N ALA A 59 -0.94 3.38 -21.89
CA ALA A 59 -1.16 2.03 -21.40
C ALA A 59 -0.24 1.05 -22.12
N TYR A 60 0.28 0.08 -21.37
CA TYR A 60 1.12 -0.98 -21.91
C TYR A 60 0.73 -2.32 -21.28
N LEU A 61 0.53 -3.34 -22.13
CA LEU A 61 0.18 -4.68 -21.66
C LEU A 61 1.42 -5.39 -21.11
N LEU A 62 1.37 -5.72 -19.82
CA LEU A 62 2.36 -6.55 -19.16
C LEU A 62 1.90 -8.01 -19.11
N GLN A 63 2.82 -8.94 -19.38
CA GLN A 63 2.57 -10.38 -19.30
C GLN A 63 3.59 -11.03 -18.36
N GLY A 64 3.22 -12.17 -17.77
CA GLY A 64 4.13 -12.96 -16.92
C GLY A 64 4.49 -12.30 -15.59
N LEU A 65 3.58 -11.48 -15.02
CA LEU A 65 3.73 -10.95 -13.67
C LEU A 65 3.17 -11.94 -12.65
N ASN A 66 3.98 -12.36 -11.68
CA ASN A 66 3.52 -13.11 -10.51
C ASN A 66 3.38 -12.17 -9.30
N ILE A 67 2.16 -11.98 -8.81
CA ILE A 67 1.85 -11.10 -7.67
C ILE A 67 2.52 -11.61 -6.38
N GLU A 68 2.72 -12.92 -6.23
CA GLU A 68 3.36 -13.49 -5.03
C GLU A 68 4.79 -12.97 -4.83
N GLU A 69 5.53 -12.72 -5.91
CA GLU A 69 6.89 -12.18 -5.86
C GLU A 69 6.95 -10.73 -5.35
N LEU A 70 5.82 -10.04 -5.32
CA LEU A 70 5.71 -8.72 -4.73
C LEU A 70 5.57 -8.77 -3.22
N TYR A 71 5.12 -9.89 -2.65
CA TYR A 71 4.95 -9.97 -1.20
C TYR A 71 6.31 -10.10 -0.51
N PRO A 72 6.54 -9.33 0.56
CA PRO A 72 7.74 -9.51 1.36
C PRO A 72 7.68 -10.85 2.10
N GLU A 73 8.83 -11.46 2.36
CA GLU A 73 8.95 -12.69 3.17
C GLU A 73 8.68 -12.39 4.65
N THR A 74 7.44 -12.09 4.99
CA THR A 74 6.97 -11.93 6.36
C THR A 74 5.46 -12.20 6.42
N SER A 75 5.03 -12.88 7.47
CA SER A 75 3.62 -12.98 7.84
C SER A 75 3.19 -11.84 8.76
N SER A 76 4.12 -11.01 9.23
CA SER A 76 3.85 -9.93 10.19
C SER A 76 3.21 -8.72 9.51
N PHE A 77 2.11 -8.24 10.06
CA PHE A 77 1.39 -7.07 9.57
C PHE A 77 0.72 -6.28 10.69
N ILE A 78 0.32 -5.06 10.37
CA ILE A 78 -0.51 -4.17 11.18
C ILE A 78 -1.80 -3.91 10.41
N THR A 79 -2.95 -3.90 11.09
CA THR A 79 -4.24 -3.65 10.47
C THR A 79 -5.09 -2.66 11.27
N TYR A 80 -5.84 -1.83 10.56
CA TYR A 80 -6.74 -0.83 11.12
C TYR A 80 -7.79 -0.41 10.08
N ASP A 81 -8.93 0.11 10.54
CA ASP A 81 -9.96 0.66 9.66
C ASP A 81 -9.64 2.13 9.31
N GLY A 82 -9.80 2.47 8.04
CA GLY A 82 -9.46 3.79 7.53
C GLY A 82 -10.21 4.16 6.25
N SER A 83 -9.68 5.16 5.56
CA SER A 83 -10.21 5.64 4.30
C SER A 83 -9.33 5.29 3.12
N MET A 84 -9.90 5.44 1.93
CA MET A 84 -9.11 5.58 0.71
C MET A 84 -8.16 6.78 0.81
N THR A 85 -6.95 6.65 0.26
CA THR A 85 -5.98 7.77 0.18
C THR A 85 -6.17 8.66 -1.04
N ILE A 86 -7.15 8.34 -1.88
CA ILE A 86 -7.56 9.12 -3.06
C ILE A 86 -8.99 9.63 -2.87
N PRO A 87 -9.34 10.81 -3.40
CA PRO A 87 -10.72 11.29 -3.42
C PRO A 87 -11.66 10.24 -4.02
N PRO A 88 -12.87 10.05 -3.46
CA PRO A 88 -13.54 10.89 -2.45
C PRO A 88 -13.26 10.49 -0.98
N CYS A 89 -12.20 9.72 -0.70
CA CYS A 89 -11.74 9.41 0.66
C CYS A 89 -12.76 8.65 1.54
N TYR A 90 -13.58 7.77 0.96
CA TYR A 90 -14.54 6.95 1.71
C TYR A 90 -13.85 6.14 2.82
N GLU A 91 -14.46 6.13 4.01
CA GLU A 91 -14.01 5.41 5.22
C GLU A 91 -14.48 3.94 5.23
N THR A 92 -14.18 3.23 4.15
CA THR A 92 -14.68 1.87 3.86
C THR A 92 -13.56 0.85 3.69
N ALA A 93 -12.32 1.26 3.95
CA ALA A 93 -11.12 0.48 3.69
C ALA A 93 -10.52 -0.08 4.98
N SER A 94 -10.45 -1.41 5.08
CA SER A 94 -9.63 -2.08 6.08
C SER A 94 -8.20 -2.21 5.54
N TRP A 95 -7.25 -1.59 6.24
CA TRP A 95 -5.85 -1.56 5.85
C TRP A 95 -5.10 -2.76 6.42
N ILE A 96 -4.22 -3.36 5.61
CA ILE A 96 -3.24 -4.37 6.03
C ILE A 96 -1.87 -3.86 5.61
N ILE A 97 -1.05 -3.43 6.57
CA ILE A 97 0.30 -2.91 6.33
C ILE A 97 1.31 -4.02 6.64
N MET A 98 2.06 -4.46 5.64
CA MET A 98 3.11 -5.48 5.82
C MET A 98 4.30 -4.91 6.60
N ASN A 99 4.82 -5.68 7.57
CA ASN A 99 5.90 -5.25 8.48
C ASN A 99 7.31 -5.40 7.89
N LYS A 100 7.43 -5.68 6.60
CA LYS A 100 8.71 -5.74 5.87
C LYS A 100 8.55 -5.05 4.52
N PRO A 101 9.50 -4.20 4.11
CA PRO A 101 9.43 -3.56 2.81
C PRO A 101 9.85 -4.52 1.70
N VAL A 102 9.46 -4.19 0.47
CA VAL A 102 10.11 -4.70 -0.73
C VAL A 102 11.21 -3.76 -1.18
N TYR A 103 12.16 -4.29 -1.93
CA TYR A 103 13.30 -3.51 -2.40
C TYR A 103 13.11 -3.03 -3.82
N ILE A 104 13.52 -1.78 -4.07
CA ILE A 104 13.53 -1.13 -5.39
C ILE A 104 14.92 -0.51 -5.61
N THR A 105 15.43 -0.56 -6.84
CA THR A 105 16.71 0.07 -7.15
C THR A 105 16.59 1.59 -7.25
N ARG A 106 17.71 2.30 -7.08
CA ARG A 106 17.77 3.76 -7.29
C ARG A 106 17.32 4.15 -8.70
N MET A 107 17.70 3.38 -9.71
CA MET A 107 17.33 3.63 -11.10
C MET A 107 15.82 3.50 -11.31
N GLN A 108 15.20 2.42 -10.83
CA GLN A 108 13.75 2.22 -10.91
C GLN A 108 12.98 3.34 -10.18
N MET A 109 13.45 3.75 -9.00
CA MET A 109 12.84 4.87 -8.27
C MET A 109 12.95 6.19 -9.06
N HIS A 110 14.07 6.42 -9.74
CA HIS A 110 14.21 7.58 -10.62
C HIS A 110 13.27 7.50 -11.83
N SER A 111 13.15 6.34 -12.47
CA SER A 111 12.22 6.09 -13.58
C SER A 111 10.77 6.42 -13.22
N LEU A 112 10.31 6.09 -12.02
CA LEU A 112 8.96 6.44 -11.55
C LEU A 112 8.74 7.97 -11.48
N ARG A 113 9.78 8.75 -11.17
CA ARG A 113 9.70 10.22 -11.10
C ARG A 113 9.68 10.90 -12.47
N LEU A 114 10.04 10.16 -13.53
CA LEU A 114 10.01 10.62 -14.92
C LEU A 114 8.62 10.46 -15.57
N LEU A 115 7.65 9.85 -14.87
CA LEU A 115 6.27 9.78 -15.34
C LEU A 115 5.60 11.17 -15.24
N SER A 116 4.74 11.48 -16.19
CA SER A 116 4.04 12.77 -16.32
C SER A 116 2.56 12.63 -15.98
N GLN A 117 2.02 13.61 -15.26
CA GLN A 117 0.58 13.77 -15.02
C GLN A 117 -0.17 14.34 -16.22
N ASN A 118 0.56 14.87 -17.20
CA ASN A 118 0.01 15.58 -18.35
C ASN A 118 0.13 14.75 -19.64
N GLN A 119 -0.56 15.19 -20.69
CA GLN A 119 -0.42 14.64 -22.04
C GLN A 119 0.85 15.15 -22.74
N PRO A 120 1.31 14.52 -23.84
CA PRO A 120 2.53 14.93 -24.55
C PRO A 120 2.52 16.37 -25.09
N SER A 121 1.33 16.92 -25.38
CA SER A 121 1.15 18.28 -25.90
C SER A 121 1.26 19.38 -24.84
N GLN A 122 1.39 19.01 -23.57
CA GLN A 122 1.41 19.93 -22.42
C GLN A 122 2.79 19.96 -21.78
N ILE A 123 3.06 21.01 -21.00
CA ILE A 123 4.30 21.11 -20.21
C ILE A 123 4.39 19.90 -19.29
N PHE A 124 5.57 19.28 -19.27
CA PHE A 124 5.85 18.13 -18.42
C PHE A 124 5.57 18.48 -16.95
N LEU A 125 4.72 17.67 -16.31
CA LEU A 125 4.41 17.79 -14.89
C LEU A 125 4.68 16.44 -14.24
N SER A 126 5.76 16.36 -13.46
CA SER A 126 6.17 15.11 -12.82
C SER A 126 5.06 14.53 -11.94
N MET A 127 4.89 13.21 -11.98
CA MET A 127 4.01 12.43 -11.09
C MET A 127 4.64 12.15 -9.72
N SER A 128 5.72 12.87 -9.38
CA SER A 128 6.33 12.82 -8.05
C SER A 128 5.36 13.33 -6.97
N ASP A 129 5.63 12.95 -5.72
CA ASP A 129 4.90 13.40 -4.53
C ASP A 129 3.38 13.13 -4.55
N ASN A 130 2.98 12.06 -5.24
CA ASN A 130 1.61 11.57 -5.32
C ASN A 130 1.17 10.79 -4.05
N PHE A 131 1.34 11.40 -2.88
CA PHE A 131 0.96 10.82 -1.59
C PHE A 131 0.03 11.73 -0.79
N ARG A 132 -0.84 11.12 0.02
CA ARG A 132 -1.68 11.84 0.99
C ARG A 132 -0.90 12.09 2.29
N PRO A 133 -0.96 13.29 2.90
CA PRO A 133 -0.35 13.55 4.20
C PRO A 133 -0.87 12.63 5.30
N VAL A 134 -0.05 12.37 6.32
CA VAL A 134 -0.44 11.55 7.48
C VAL A 134 -1.66 12.17 8.16
N GLN A 135 -2.63 11.32 8.48
CA GLN A 135 -3.88 11.71 9.15
C GLN A 135 -3.85 11.27 10.62
N PRO A 136 -4.53 12.00 11.53
CA PRO A 136 -4.57 11.64 12.93
C PRO A 136 -5.25 10.28 13.17
N LEU A 137 -4.83 9.58 14.22
CA LEU A 137 -5.37 8.24 14.54
C LEU A 137 -6.81 8.29 15.06
N ASN A 138 -7.23 9.38 15.70
CA ASN A 138 -8.59 9.59 16.22
C ASN A 138 -9.12 8.40 17.06
N ASN A 139 -8.28 7.88 17.97
CA ASN A 139 -8.61 6.76 18.86
C ASN A 139 -8.99 5.43 18.16
N ARG A 140 -8.71 5.27 16.87
CA ARG A 140 -8.92 4.01 16.16
C ARG A 140 -8.03 2.90 16.74
N CYS A 141 -8.59 1.70 16.82
CA CYS A 141 -7.84 0.53 17.27
C CYS A 141 -6.87 0.06 16.17
N ILE A 142 -5.61 -0.11 16.55
CA ILE A 142 -4.59 -0.75 15.70
C ILE A 142 -4.43 -2.19 16.18
N ARG A 143 -4.51 -3.15 15.26
CA ARG A 143 -4.32 -4.57 15.54
C ARG A 143 -3.07 -5.05 14.81
N THR A 144 -2.42 -6.08 15.35
CA THR A 144 -1.23 -6.67 14.73
C THR A 144 -1.06 -8.11 15.20
N ASN A 145 -0.45 -8.94 14.36
CA ASN A 145 -0.03 -10.28 14.73
C ASN A 145 1.46 -10.33 15.18
N ILE A 146 2.13 -9.19 15.27
CA ILE A 146 3.51 -9.10 15.74
C ILE A 146 3.53 -9.35 17.25
N ASN A 147 4.30 -10.35 17.67
CA ASN A 147 4.53 -10.61 19.08
C ASN A 147 5.66 -9.71 19.62
N PHE A 148 5.30 -8.69 20.40
CA PHE A 148 6.25 -7.77 21.01
C PHE A 148 6.94 -8.30 22.28
N SER A 149 6.51 -9.46 22.82
CA SER A 149 7.09 -10.00 24.07
C SER A 149 8.42 -10.73 23.87
N LEU A 150 8.84 -10.97 22.63
CA LEU A 150 10.08 -11.69 22.27
C LEU A 150 11.29 -10.76 22.05
N GLN A 151 11.33 -9.56 22.64
CA GLN A 151 12.48 -8.68 22.47
C GLN A 151 13.74 -9.26 23.13
N GLY A 152 14.65 -9.76 22.30
CA GLY A 152 16.07 -9.82 22.60
C GLY A 152 16.61 -8.42 22.93
N LYS A 153 17.62 -8.37 23.80
CA LYS A 153 18.24 -7.13 24.30
C LYS A 153 18.68 -6.23 23.14
N ASP A 154 18.49 -4.92 23.34
CA ASP A 154 18.90 -3.78 22.52
C ASP A 154 17.94 -3.32 21.40
N CYS A 155 16.89 -2.61 21.82
CA CYS A 155 16.29 -1.53 21.02
C CYS A 155 16.17 -0.25 21.89
N PRO A 156 16.86 0.85 21.55
CA PRO A 156 16.92 2.05 22.40
C PRO A 156 15.63 2.90 22.45
N ASN A 157 14.59 2.55 21.68
CA ASN A 157 13.31 3.27 21.65
C ASN A 157 12.11 2.37 22.03
N ASN A 158 12.23 1.64 23.14
CA ASN A 158 11.17 0.82 23.71
C ASN A 158 10.09 1.63 24.46
N ARG A 159 9.41 2.56 23.77
CA ARG A 159 8.07 2.97 24.21
C ARG A 159 7.05 2.08 23.52
N ALA A 160 6.89 0.86 24.05
CA ALA A 160 5.63 0.16 23.88
C ALA A 160 4.56 1.03 24.56
N GLN A 161 3.86 1.88 23.79
CA GLN A 161 2.60 2.43 24.29
C GLN A 161 1.74 1.23 24.62
N LYS A 162 1.39 1.07 25.90
CA LYS A 162 0.59 -0.03 26.39
C LYS A 162 -0.71 -0.03 25.59
N LEU A 163 -0.83 -0.94 24.63
CA LEU A 163 -2.01 -1.11 23.80
C LEU A 163 -3.16 -1.45 24.75
N GLN A 164 -3.97 -0.47 25.10
CA GLN A 164 -5.19 -0.67 25.85
C GLN A 164 -6.28 -1.02 24.84
N TYR A 165 -6.78 -2.25 24.92
CA TYR A 165 -7.99 -2.64 24.22
C TYR A 165 -9.17 -2.46 25.17
N ARG A 166 -10.24 -1.84 24.70
CA ARG A 166 -11.57 -1.94 25.31
C ARG A 166 -12.40 -2.75 24.32
N VAL A 167 -12.70 -4.01 24.67
CA VAL A 167 -13.60 -4.81 23.84
C VAL A 167 -14.98 -4.18 23.97
N ASN A 168 -15.58 -3.90 22.82
CA ASN A 168 -16.96 -3.46 22.77
C ASN A 168 -17.87 -4.65 23.12
N GLU A 169 -18.59 -4.59 24.25
CA GLU A 169 -19.37 -5.71 24.80
C GLU A 169 -20.45 -6.27 23.86
N TRP A 170 -20.91 -5.50 22.88
CA TRP A 170 -21.88 -5.95 21.88
C TRP A 170 -21.32 -6.93 20.84
N LEU A 171 -20.00 -7.12 20.77
CA LEU A 171 -19.35 -8.16 19.95
C LEU A 171 -19.22 -9.51 20.68
N LEU A 172 -19.62 -9.58 21.97
CA LEU A 172 -19.54 -10.78 22.82
C LEU A 172 -20.91 -11.43 23.06
N LYS A 173 -21.93 -11.08 22.26
CA LYS A 173 -23.28 -11.68 22.33
C LYS A 173 -23.60 -12.44 21.05
#